data_AF-A0A9X6VY90-F1
#
_entry.id   AF-A0A9X6VY90-F1
#
_cell.length_a   1.000
_cell.length_b   1.000
_cell.length_c   1.000
_cell.angle_alpha   90.00
_cell.angle_beta   90.00
_cell.angle_gamma   90.00
#
_symmetry.space_group_name_H-M   'P 1'
#
loop_
_entity.id
_entity.type
_entity.pdbx_description
1 polymer ?
#
loop_
_entity_poly.entity_id
_entity_poly.type
_entity_poly.pdbx_seq_one_letter_code
_entity_poly.pdbx_strand_id
1 'polypeptide(L)'
;MSLVGNLKELQEKVIDEKVLEFAEEMEYVIIESAAIGYSGYRYQIHKENPDKHILHSKPFTEKLQELMDGVKVEFKVEEKKNILGGSYYEHYIRFSWND
;
A
#
# COMPACT_ATOMS: atom_id res chain seq x y z
N MET A 1 16.33 28.15 3.08
CA MET A 1 15.44 27.00 3.36
C MET A 1 15.23 26.88 4.87
N SER A 2 14.05 26.40 5.31
CA SER A 2 13.75 26.11 6.72
C SER A 2 13.94 24.61 7.01
N LEU A 3 14.14 24.24 8.28
CA LEU A 3 14.21 22.83 8.70
C LEU A 3 12.99 22.04 8.22
N VAL A 4 11.80 22.62 8.34
CA VAL A 4 10.54 22.00 7.89
C VAL A 4 10.53 21.77 6.38
N GLY A 5 11.07 22.71 5.58
CA GLY A 5 11.18 22.55 4.13
C GLY A 5 12.08 21.36 3.77
N ASN A 6 13.27 21.29 4.36
CA ASN A 6 14.22 20.20 4.10
C ASN A 6 13.64 18.83 4.51
N LEU A 7 12.92 18.76 5.64
CA LEU A 7 12.28 17.52 6.08
C LEU A 7 11.17 17.06 5.13
N LYS A 8 10.39 17.99 4.55
CA LYS A 8 9.37 17.67 3.55
C LYS A 8 10.00 17.14 2.26
N GLU A 9 11.04 17.79 1.76
CA GLU A 9 11.75 17.34 0.56
C GLU A 9 12.37 15.94 0.75
N LEU A 10 12.95 15.67 1.93
CA LEU A 10 13.46 14.34 2.27
C LEU A 10 12.33 13.30 2.35
N GLN A 11 11.22 13.66 2.99
CA GLN A 11 10.05 12.78 3.10
C GLN A 11 9.48 12.42 1.73
N GLU A 12 9.33 13.40 0.83
CA GLU A 12 8.83 13.17 -0.54
C GLU A 12 9.75 12.22 -1.31
N LYS A 13 11.07 12.41 -1.25
CA LYS A 13 12.04 11.51 -1.90
C LYS A 13 11.94 10.09 -1.38
N VAL A 14 11.87 9.91 -0.07
CA VAL A 14 11.73 8.58 0.55
C VAL A 14 10.41 7.91 0.13
N ILE A 15 9.32 8.67 0.04
CA ILE A 15 8.05 8.16 -0.47
C ILE A 15 8.20 7.75 -1.93
N ASP A 16 8.80 8.59 -2.78
CA ASP A 16 9.01 8.28 -4.21
C ASP A 16 9.80 7.00 -4.42
N GLU A 17 10.93 6.86 -3.75
CA GLU A 17 11.77 5.65 -3.81
C GLU A 17 10.99 4.42 -3.36
N LYS A 18 10.24 4.52 -2.25
CA LYS A 18 9.48 3.39 -1.72
C LYS A 18 8.29 3.00 -2.59
N VAL A 19 7.62 3.97 -3.21
CA VAL A 19 6.49 3.70 -4.11
C VAL A 19 6.96 2.92 -5.33
N LEU A 20 8.12 3.27 -5.90
CA LEU A 20 8.70 2.55 -7.03
C LEU A 20 9.07 1.11 -6.67
N GLU A 21 9.82 0.92 -5.58
CA GLU A 21 10.20 -0.43 -5.09
C GLU A 21 8.96 -1.31 -4.86
N PHE A 22 7.95 -0.75 -4.19
CA PHE A 22 6.72 -1.47 -3.89
C PHE A 22 5.90 -1.76 -5.14
N ALA A 23 5.91 -0.85 -6.13
CA ALA A 23 5.19 -1.05 -7.38
C ALA A 23 5.77 -2.23 -8.18
N GLU A 24 7.10 -2.31 -8.28
CA GLU A 24 7.78 -3.43 -8.96
C GLU A 24 7.48 -4.77 -8.29
N GLU A 25 7.49 -4.82 -6.96
CA GLU A 25 7.13 -6.04 -6.20
C GLU A 25 5.68 -6.45 -6.46
N MET A 26 4.75 -5.49 -6.39
CA MET A 26 3.33 -5.77 -6.52
C MET A 26 2.92 -6.08 -7.96
N GLU A 27 3.58 -5.52 -8.98
CA GLU A 27 3.32 -5.87 -10.38
C GLU A 27 3.49 -7.37 -10.62
N TYR A 28 4.60 -7.93 -10.15
CA TYR A 28 4.85 -9.38 -10.25
C TYR A 28 3.73 -10.19 -9.57
N VAL A 29 3.37 -9.84 -8.33
CA VAL A 29 2.33 -10.53 -7.56
C VAL A 29 0.95 -10.42 -8.23
N ILE A 30 0.62 -9.26 -8.78
CA ILE A 30 -0.64 -9.01 -9.49
C ILE A 30 -0.70 -9.85 -10.76
N ILE A 31 0.37 -9.89 -11.56
CA ILE A 31 0.43 -10.71 -12.78
C ILE A 31 0.24 -12.20 -12.44
N GLU A 32 0.93 -12.72 -11.43
CA GLU A 32 0.76 -14.10 -11.00
C GLU A 32 -0.67 -14.39 -10.53
N SER A 33 -1.24 -13.48 -9.73
CA SER A 33 -2.62 -13.60 -9.23
C SER A 33 -3.64 -13.57 -10.38
N ALA A 34 -3.46 -12.69 -11.36
CA ALA A 34 -4.29 -12.60 -12.54
C ALA A 34 -4.18 -13.85 -13.42
N ALA A 35 -2.98 -14.41 -13.58
CA ALA A 35 -2.74 -15.61 -14.38
C ALA A 35 -3.49 -16.85 -13.86
N ILE A 36 -3.78 -16.91 -12.55
CA ILE A 36 -4.57 -17.97 -11.92
C ILE A 36 -6.07 -17.61 -11.81
N GLY A 37 -6.51 -16.52 -12.42
CA GLY A 37 -7.91 -16.13 -12.57
C GLY A 37 -8.47 -15.23 -11.46
N TYR A 38 -7.65 -14.70 -10.57
CA TYR A 38 -8.11 -13.71 -9.59
C TYR A 38 -8.26 -12.32 -10.23
N SER A 39 -9.11 -11.51 -9.60
CA SER A 39 -9.46 -10.14 -10.00
C SER A 39 -8.98 -9.06 -9.03
N GLY A 40 -8.19 -9.46 -8.04
CA GLY A 40 -7.72 -8.58 -6.99
C GLY A 40 -6.72 -9.26 -6.08
N TYR A 41 -5.97 -8.44 -5.36
CA TYR A 41 -4.98 -8.86 -4.39
C TYR A 41 -5.05 -7.97 -3.15
N ARG A 42 -4.70 -8.53 -2.00
CA ARG A 42 -4.70 -7.82 -0.72
C ARG A 42 -3.31 -7.94 -0.10
N TYR A 43 -2.59 -6.82 -0.05
CA TYR A 43 -1.32 -6.71 0.65
C TYR A 43 -1.57 -6.29 2.11
N GLN A 44 -1.37 -7.20 3.06
CA GLN A 44 -1.50 -6.90 4.48
C GLN A 44 -0.30 -6.12 5.00
N ILE A 45 -0.54 -4.97 5.64
CA ILE A 45 0.52 -4.18 6.27
C ILE A 45 0.70 -4.64 7.70
N HIS A 46 1.74 -5.44 7.91
CA HIS A 46 2.10 -5.96 9.23
C HIS A 46 2.69 -4.88 10.15
N LYS A 47 2.45 -5.00 11.46
CA LYS A 47 2.91 -4.01 12.46
C LYS A 47 4.44 -3.96 12.54
N GLU A 48 5.09 -5.06 12.22
CA GLU A 48 6.52 -5.30 12.21
C GLU A 48 7.20 -4.66 10.99
N ASN A 49 6.44 -4.28 9.96
CA ASN A 49 6.99 -3.62 8.79
C ASN A 49 7.58 -2.24 9.20
N PRO A 50 8.89 -2.01 9.03
CA PRO A 50 9.53 -0.76 9.44
C PRO A 50 8.98 0.45 8.67
N ASP A 51 8.50 0.23 7.44
CA ASP A 51 8.01 1.25 6.53
C ASP A 51 6.48 1.43 6.59
N LYS A 52 5.79 0.77 7.53
CA LYS A 52 4.31 0.83 7.63
C LYS A 52 3.74 2.25 7.64
N HIS A 53 4.49 3.21 8.20
CA HIS A 53 4.07 4.61 8.27
C HIS A 53 4.03 5.27 6.88
N ILE A 54 4.93 4.86 5.99
CA ILE A 54 4.96 5.29 4.59
C ILE A 54 3.79 4.64 3.85
N LEU A 55 3.59 3.34 4.02
CA LEU A 55 2.51 2.58 3.36
C LEU A 55 1.10 3.05 3.79
N HIS A 56 0.96 3.54 5.03
CA HIS A 56 -0.28 4.14 5.54
C HIS A 56 -0.50 5.57 5.03
N SER A 57 0.51 6.20 4.43
CA SER A 57 0.44 7.59 4.04
C SER A 57 -0.39 7.77 2.78
N LYS A 58 -1.22 8.82 2.77
CA LYS A 58 -2.01 9.20 1.60
C LYS A 58 -1.13 9.45 0.36
N PRO A 59 -0.01 10.19 0.44
CA PRO A 59 0.85 10.43 -0.73
C PRO A 59 1.41 9.15 -1.33
N PHE A 60 1.75 8.15 -0.52
CA PHE A 60 2.19 6.85 -1.02
C PHE A 60 1.10 6.16 -1.84
N THR A 61 -0.13 6.10 -1.32
CA THR A 61 -1.25 5.43 -2.02
C THR A 61 -1.63 6.16 -3.32
N GLU A 62 -1.60 7.50 -3.31
CA GLU A 62 -1.88 8.31 -4.51
C GLU A 62 -0.83 8.08 -5.60
N LYS A 63 0.46 8.15 -5.25
CA LYS A 63 1.55 7.89 -6.21
C LYS A 63 1.54 6.45 -6.71
N LEU A 64 1.24 5.48 -5.83
CA LEU A 64 1.12 4.08 -6.22
C LEU A 64 -0.03 3.87 -7.22
N GLN A 65 -1.18 4.55 -7.02
CA GLN A 65 -2.28 4.52 -7.98
C GLN A 65 -1.90 5.11 -9.34
N GLU A 66 -1.04 6.14 -9.38
CA GLU A 66 -0.55 6.73 -10.64
C GLU A 66 0.37 5.77 -11.42
N LEU A 67 1.15 4.93 -10.73
CA LEU A 67 2.02 3.94 -11.38
C LEU A 67 1.26 2.69 -11.85
N MET A 68 0.20 2.32 -11.15
CA MET A 68 -0.52 1.06 -11.33
C MET A 68 -1.67 1.20 -12.34
N ASP A 69 -1.34 1.48 -13.61
CA ASP A 69 -2.35 1.62 -14.66
C ASP A 69 -3.17 0.33 -14.84
N GLY A 70 -4.48 0.47 -15.04
CA GLY A 70 -5.42 -0.65 -15.10
C GLY A 70 -5.69 -1.37 -13.76
N VAL A 71 -5.07 -0.95 -12.66
CA VAL A 71 -5.30 -1.52 -11.32
C VAL A 71 -5.76 -0.43 -10.36
N LYS A 72 -6.93 -0.64 -9.75
CA LYS A 72 -7.40 0.23 -8.67
C LYS A 72 -6.69 -0.12 -7.37
N VAL A 73 -6.12 0.89 -6.72
CA VAL A 73 -5.36 0.80 -5.47
C VAL A 73 -6.12 1.53 -4.36
N GLU A 74 -6.42 0.83 -3.25
CA GLU A 74 -7.13 1.42 -2.11
C GLU A 74 -6.46 1.04 -0.78
N PHE A 75 -6.13 2.03 0.05
CA PHE A 75 -5.83 1.77 1.46
C PHE A 75 -7.13 1.48 2.23
N LYS A 76 -7.15 0.38 2.98
CA LYS A 76 -8.31 -0.05 3.76
C LYS A 76 -7.91 -0.37 5.20
N VAL A 77 -8.85 -0.08 6.10
CA VAL A 77 -8.79 -0.48 7.51
C VAL A 77 -10.05 -1.29 7.80
N GLU A 78 -9.88 -2.54 8.20
CA GLU A 78 -10.99 -3.43 8.58
C GLU A 78 -10.91 -3.76 10.06
N GLU A 79 -12.02 -3.58 10.78
CA GLU A 79 -12.17 -4.13 12.11
C GLU A 79 -12.42 -5.65 12.01
N LYS A 80 -11.59 -6.44 12.69
CA LYS A 80 -11.71 -7.89 12.82
C LYS A 80 -12.03 -8.24 14.27
N LYS A 81 -12.94 -9.19 14.46
CA LYS A 81 -13.21 -9.78 15.77
C LYS A 81 -12.35 -11.03 15.95
N ASN A 82 -11.69 -11.15 17.08
CA ASN A 82 -11.01 -12.38 17.46
C ASN A 82 -11.99 -13.35 18.15
N ILE A 83 -11.59 -14.63 18.23
CA ILE A 83 -12.42 -15.72 18.79
C ILE A 83 -12.68 -15.51 20.30
N LEU A 84 -11.86 -14.70 20.97
CA LEU A 84 -11.95 -14.37 22.40
C LEU A 84 -12.81 -13.12 22.68
N GLY A 85 -13.50 -12.58 21.68
CA GLY A 85 -14.41 -11.44 21.83
C GLY A 85 -13.75 -10.06 21.81
N GLY A 86 -12.45 -9.96 21.58
CA GLY A 86 -11.76 -8.70 21.32
C GLY A 86 -11.82 -8.28 19.84
N SER A 87 -11.56 -7.02 19.55
CA SER A 87 -11.39 -6.53 18.18
C SER A 87 -9.96 -6.04 17.93
N TYR A 88 -9.53 -6.13 16.66
CA TYR A 88 -8.28 -5.57 16.17
C TYR A 88 -8.51 -4.98 14.77
N TYR A 89 -7.66 -4.05 14.36
CA TYR A 89 -7.73 -3.45 13.04
C TYR A 89 -6.67 -4.05 12.12
N GLU A 90 -7.08 -4.51 10.95
CA GLU A 90 -6.17 -4.85 9.87
C GLU A 90 -6.07 -3.70 8.90
N HIS A 91 -4.83 -3.34 8.58
CA HIS A 91 -4.49 -2.34 7.59
C HIS A 91 -3.94 -3.06 6.36
N TYR A 92 -4.43 -2.70 5.17
CA TYR A 92 -3.98 -3.33 3.93
C TYR A 92 -4.16 -2.40 2.73
N ILE A 93 -3.36 -2.65 1.70
CA ILE A 93 -3.55 -2.09 0.37
C ILE A 93 -4.32 -3.12 -0.46
N ARG A 94 -5.44 -2.70 -1.00
CA ARG A 94 -6.28 -3.51 -1.89
C ARG A 94 -5.97 -3.13 -3.33
N PHE A 95 -5.67 -4.13 -4.12
CA PHE A 95 -5.55 -4.05 -5.58
C PHE A 95 -6.76 -4.74 -6.21
N SER A 96 -7.35 -4.14 -7.25
CA SER A 96 -8.42 -4.76 -8.03
C SER A 96 -8.31 -4.35 -9.50
N TRP A 97 -8.43 -5.32 -10.40
CA TRP A 97 -8.27 -5.16 -11.86
C TRP A 97 -9.43 -5.79 -12.64
N ASN A 98 -10.59 -5.92 -12.00
CA ASN A 98 -11.86 -6.10 -12.69
C ASN A 98 -12.60 -4.77 -12.70
N ASP A 99 -13.18 -4.44 -13.85
CA ASP A 99 -14.18 -3.38 -14.01
C ASP A 99 -15.35 -3.52 -13.02
#